data_AF-A0A949PIG7-F1
#
_entry.id   AF-A0A949PIG7-F1
#
_cell.length_a   1.000
_cell.length_b   1.000
_cell.length_c   1.000
_cell.angle_alpha   90.00
_cell.angle_beta   90.00
_cell.angle_gamma   90.00
#
_symmetry.space_group_name_H-M   'P 1'
#
loop_
_entity.id
_entity.type
_entity.pdbx_description
1 polymer ?
#
loop_
_entity_poly.entity_id
_entity_poly.type
_entity_poly.pdbx_seq_one_letter_code
_entity_poly.pdbx_strand_id
1 'polypeptide(L)'
;PAAVSKWIADNDADLMQVEVASADKTAPHKAVAFRGLAERLEHVPKPSSRLRFLSPFDPLIRDRDRLKRLFNFDYKIEIFVPEKKRKYGYYVLPILEGSKFTGRVDLKMDRKTSTLQMKGVWWEEGVRQTPARTKAFDQELARLAKFLGAKNVIHM
;
A
#
# COMPACT_ATOMS: atom_id res chain seq x y z
N PRO A 1 20.97 -5.32 -14.59
CA PRO A 1 21.12 -6.06 -15.87
C PRO A 1 21.90 -5.24 -16.89
N ALA A 2 22.69 -5.87 -17.77
CA ALA A 2 23.56 -5.16 -18.72
C ALA A 2 22.80 -4.14 -19.60
N ALA A 3 21.58 -4.50 -20.05
CA ALA A 3 20.74 -3.60 -20.83
C ALA A 3 20.33 -2.33 -20.06
N VAL A 4 20.06 -2.44 -18.76
CA VAL A 4 19.73 -1.28 -17.91
C VAL A 4 20.95 -0.39 -17.74
N SER A 5 22.13 -0.97 -17.48
CA SER A 5 23.37 -0.21 -17.34
C SER A 5 23.73 0.52 -18.63
N LYS A 6 23.57 -0.13 -19.79
CA LYS A 6 23.76 0.53 -21.10
C LYS A 6 22.79 1.69 -21.29
N TRP A 7 21.50 1.47 -21.02
CA TRP A 7 20.49 2.53 -21.14
C TRP A 7 20.81 3.74 -20.24
N ILE A 8 21.25 3.50 -19.00
CA ILE A 8 21.67 4.59 -18.10
C ILE A 8 22.85 5.37 -18.70
N ALA A 9 23.87 4.68 -19.21
CA ALA A 9 25.04 5.33 -19.82
C ALA A 9 24.65 6.13 -21.09
N ASP A 10 23.77 5.59 -21.92
CA ASP A 10 23.28 6.26 -23.13
C ASP A 10 22.45 7.52 -22.82
N ASN A 11 21.93 7.67 -21.60
CA ASN A 11 21.03 8.75 -21.17
C ASN A 11 21.61 9.60 -20.02
N ASP A 12 22.93 9.53 -19.75
CA ASP A 12 23.56 10.19 -18.60
C ASP A 12 23.34 11.72 -18.56
N ALA A 13 23.25 12.35 -19.74
CA ALA A 13 22.95 13.77 -19.88
C ALA A 13 21.61 14.17 -19.26
N ASP A 14 20.63 13.26 -19.19
CA ASP A 14 19.29 13.51 -18.65
C ASP A 14 19.08 12.93 -17.25
N LEU A 15 20.07 12.22 -16.71
CA LEU A 15 19.98 11.50 -15.44
C LEU A 15 20.88 12.12 -14.37
N MET A 16 20.52 11.91 -13.11
CA MET A 16 21.34 12.25 -11.94
C MET A 16 21.34 11.09 -10.95
N GLN A 17 22.46 10.92 -10.25
CA GLN A 17 22.54 10.00 -9.12
C GLN A 17 21.75 10.55 -7.94
N VAL A 18 21.00 9.69 -7.28
CA VAL A 18 20.22 10.01 -6.08
C VAL A 18 20.36 8.92 -5.04
N GLU A 19 20.17 9.32 -3.79
CA GLU A 19 20.08 8.41 -2.67
C GLU A 19 18.67 8.44 -2.10
N VAL A 20 18.05 7.26 -1.97
CA VAL A 20 16.71 7.11 -1.43
C VAL A 20 16.79 6.49 -0.05
N ALA A 21 16.40 7.24 0.97
CA ALA A 21 16.37 6.77 2.34
C ALA A 21 15.47 5.52 2.51
N SER A 22 15.89 4.63 3.39
CA SER A 22 15.13 3.43 3.78
C SER A 22 14.35 3.71 5.07
N ALA A 23 13.13 3.18 5.17
CA ALA A 23 12.23 3.40 6.31
C ALA A 23 12.76 2.81 7.63
N ASP A 24 13.54 1.73 7.53
CA ASP A 24 14.22 1.09 8.65
C ASP A 24 15.55 1.77 9.04
N LYS A 25 15.87 2.91 8.41
CA LYS A 25 17.11 3.68 8.62
C LYS A 25 18.39 2.91 8.27
N THR A 26 18.28 1.83 7.49
CA THR A 26 19.45 1.21 6.86
C THR A 26 20.06 2.15 5.81
N ALA A 27 21.23 1.77 5.29
CA ALA A 27 21.93 2.56 4.29
C ALA A 27 20.99 2.94 3.12
N PRO A 28 21.07 4.18 2.63
CA PRO A 28 20.21 4.62 1.54
C PRO A 28 20.48 3.82 0.27
N HIS A 29 19.43 3.63 -0.51
CA HIS A 29 19.51 2.94 -1.78
C HIS A 29 19.96 3.91 -2.86
N LYS A 30 21.11 3.63 -3.48
CA LYS A 30 21.61 4.37 -4.64
C LYS A 30 20.73 4.10 -5.87
N ALA A 31 20.31 5.14 -6.56
CA ALA A 31 19.49 5.05 -7.75
C ALA A 31 19.83 6.17 -8.73
N VAL A 32 19.24 6.10 -9.92
CA VAL A 32 19.24 7.21 -10.88
C VAL A 32 17.83 7.79 -11.00
N ALA A 33 17.75 9.09 -11.21
CA ALA A 33 16.52 9.80 -11.50
C ALA A 33 16.73 10.76 -12.67
N PHE A 34 15.65 11.18 -13.32
CA PHE A 34 15.72 12.28 -14.29
C PHE A 34 16.16 13.56 -13.59
N ARG A 35 16.95 14.37 -14.30
CA ARG A 35 17.23 15.75 -13.90
C ARG A 35 15.91 16.52 -13.76
N GLY A 36 15.91 17.50 -12.85
CA GLY A 36 14.69 18.21 -12.45
C GLY A 36 13.83 17.46 -11.42
N LEU A 37 14.28 16.31 -10.88
CA LEU A 37 13.55 15.64 -9.79
C LEU A 37 13.35 16.57 -8.58
N ALA A 38 14.35 17.35 -8.19
CA ALA A 38 14.26 18.26 -7.04
C ALA A 38 13.12 19.27 -7.20
N GLU A 39 13.08 19.98 -8.34
CA GLU A 39 12.00 20.92 -8.68
C GLU A 39 10.64 20.21 -8.73
N ARG A 40 10.57 19.00 -9.32
CA ARG A 40 9.33 18.22 -9.33
C ARG A 40 8.84 17.90 -7.93
N LEU A 41 9.74 17.56 -7.00
CA LEU A 41 9.40 17.23 -5.62
C LEU A 41 8.84 18.44 -4.86
N GLU A 42 9.28 19.67 -5.17
CA GLU A 42 8.73 20.90 -4.59
C GLU A 42 7.25 21.11 -4.93
N HIS A 43 6.81 20.57 -6.08
CA HIS A 43 5.45 20.69 -6.58
C HIS A 43 4.56 19.47 -6.27
N VAL A 44 5.10 18.44 -5.61
CA VAL A 44 4.29 17.26 -5.24
C VAL A 44 3.31 17.64 -4.12
N PRO A 45 2.00 17.34 -4.29
CA PRO A 45 1.03 17.63 -3.25
C PRO A 45 1.33 16.83 -1.98
N LYS A 46 1.07 17.45 -0.81
CA LYS A 46 1.17 16.75 0.47
C LYS A 46 0.21 15.54 0.49
N PRO A 47 0.60 14.41 1.09
CA PRO A 47 -0.30 13.27 1.26
C PRO A 47 -1.59 13.68 1.97
N SER A 48 -2.73 13.22 1.46
CA SER A 48 -4.02 13.47 2.11
C SER A 48 -4.10 12.72 3.44
N SER A 49 -4.80 13.22 4.46
CA SER A 49 -5.02 12.50 5.72
C SER A 49 -5.99 11.31 5.62
N ARG A 50 -6.41 10.93 4.41
CA ARG A 50 -7.44 9.91 4.20
C ARG A 50 -6.88 8.51 4.42
N LEU A 51 -7.76 7.64 4.91
CA LEU A 51 -7.56 6.20 4.97
C LEU A 51 -8.05 5.57 3.65
N ARG A 52 -7.25 4.64 3.10
CA ARG A 52 -7.52 3.93 1.85
C ARG A 52 -7.21 2.45 1.99
N PHE A 53 -8.06 1.62 1.40
CA PHE A 53 -7.74 0.22 1.15
C PHE A 53 -7.11 0.11 -0.24
N LEU A 54 -5.88 -0.39 -0.29
CA LEU A 54 -5.18 -0.57 -1.56
C LEU A 54 -5.48 -1.95 -2.14
N SER A 55 -5.72 -1.99 -3.45
CA SER A 55 -5.76 -3.25 -4.18
C SER A 55 -4.43 -3.97 -3.99
N PRO A 56 -4.42 -5.30 -3.80
CA PRO A 56 -3.18 -6.09 -3.72
C PRO A 56 -2.26 -5.94 -4.94
N PHE A 57 -2.80 -5.45 -6.06
CA PHE A 57 -2.11 -5.22 -7.32
C PHE A 57 -1.79 -3.74 -7.59
N ASP A 58 -1.99 -2.87 -6.60
CA ASP A 58 -1.66 -1.45 -6.74
C ASP A 58 -0.16 -1.26 -7.06
N PRO A 59 0.20 -0.40 -8.04
CA PRO A 59 1.59 -0.15 -8.40
C PRO A 59 2.49 0.27 -7.23
N LEU A 60 1.92 0.86 -6.18
CA LEU A 60 2.63 1.24 -4.96
C LEU A 60 3.17 0.03 -4.19
N ILE A 61 2.43 -1.10 -4.19
CA ILE A 61 2.68 -2.24 -3.29
C ILE A 61 3.03 -3.55 -3.99
N ARG A 62 2.88 -3.63 -5.33
CA ARG A 62 3.17 -4.85 -6.10
C ARG A 62 4.62 -5.31 -6.02
N ASP A 63 5.55 -4.37 -5.78
CA ASP A 63 6.98 -4.65 -5.55
C ASP A 63 7.23 -4.71 -4.04
N ARG A 64 7.43 -5.92 -3.53
CA ARG A 64 7.51 -6.18 -2.08
C ARG A 64 8.79 -5.66 -1.46
N ASP A 65 9.91 -5.80 -2.16
CA ASP A 65 11.21 -5.36 -1.65
C ASP A 65 11.23 -3.83 -1.59
N ARG A 66 10.67 -3.16 -2.61
CA ARG A 66 10.50 -1.71 -2.58
C ARG A 66 9.54 -1.26 -1.49
N LEU A 67 8.41 -1.94 -1.30
CA LEU A 67 7.43 -1.63 -0.27
C LEU A 67 8.04 -1.76 1.13
N LYS A 68 8.76 -2.87 1.38
CA LYS A 68 9.46 -3.10 2.65
C LYS A 68 10.52 -2.03 2.88
N ARG A 69 11.34 -1.70 1.88
CA ARG A 69 12.39 -0.69 2.01
C ARG A 69 11.84 0.72 2.24
N LEU A 70 10.81 1.14 1.49
CA LEU A 70 10.30 2.51 1.55
C LEU A 70 9.33 2.76 2.70
N PHE A 71 8.65 1.72 3.21
CA PHE A 71 7.58 1.88 4.21
C PHE A 71 7.73 0.96 5.43
N ASN A 72 8.74 0.10 5.47
CA ASN A 72 8.90 -0.95 6.48
C ASN A 72 7.70 -1.91 6.58
N PHE A 73 6.91 -2.01 5.51
CA PHE A 73 5.68 -2.78 5.48
C PHE A 73 5.89 -4.10 4.72
N ASP A 74 5.91 -5.21 5.45
CA ASP A 74 5.99 -6.55 4.86
C ASP A 74 4.58 -7.01 4.49
N TYR A 75 4.34 -7.16 3.19
CA TYR A 75 3.04 -7.49 2.64
C TYR A 75 3.11 -8.49 1.50
N LYS A 76 2.24 -9.49 1.62
CA LYS A 76 2.00 -10.52 0.62
C LYS A 76 0.51 -10.79 0.60
N ILE A 77 -0.11 -10.69 -0.58
CA ILE A 77 -1.44 -11.25 -0.79
C ILE A 77 -1.39 -12.78 -0.64
N GLU A 78 -2.36 -13.34 0.07
CA GLU A 78 -2.37 -14.76 0.45
C GLU A 78 -3.44 -15.58 -0.32
N ILE A 79 -3.94 -15.07 -1.46
CA ILE A 79 -4.90 -15.79 -2.32
C ILE A 79 -4.38 -17.15 -2.79
N PHE A 80 -3.05 -17.28 -2.94
CA PHE A 80 -2.38 -18.51 -3.35
C PHE A 80 -1.87 -19.34 -2.16
N VAL A 81 -2.02 -18.84 -0.93
CA VAL A 81 -1.61 -19.55 0.27
C VAL A 81 -2.79 -20.43 0.72
N PRO A 82 -2.57 -21.72 1.00
CA PRO A 82 -3.60 -22.59 1.56
C PRO A 82 -4.20 -21.99 2.84
N GLU A 83 -5.51 -22.10 3.02
CA GLU A 83 -6.25 -21.41 4.09
C GLU A 83 -5.61 -21.58 5.49
N LYS A 84 -5.23 -22.81 5.85
CA LYS A 84 -4.59 -23.12 7.14
C LYS A 84 -3.22 -22.49 7.36
N LYS A 85 -2.58 -21.94 6.31
CA LYS A 85 -1.24 -21.33 6.35
C LYS A 85 -1.28 -19.80 6.18
N ARG A 86 -2.48 -19.21 6.04
CA ARG A 86 -2.65 -17.76 5.91
C ARG A 86 -2.35 -17.08 7.23
N LYS A 87 -1.62 -15.97 7.20
CA LYS A 87 -1.34 -15.14 8.37
C LYS A 87 -2.46 -14.12 8.59
N TYR A 88 -3.01 -13.60 7.51
CA TYR A 88 -4.00 -12.52 7.55
C TYR A 88 -5.30 -12.99 6.92
N GLY A 89 -5.33 -13.49 5.69
CA GLY A 89 -6.61 -13.79 5.06
C GLY A 89 -6.54 -13.97 3.56
N TYR A 90 -7.67 -14.23 2.92
CA TYR A 90 -7.67 -14.58 1.49
C TYR A 90 -7.38 -13.35 0.62
N TYR A 91 -8.18 -12.29 0.73
CA TYR A 91 -8.10 -11.11 -0.12
C TYR A 91 -7.78 -9.86 0.72
N VAL A 92 -6.59 -9.90 1.31
CA VAL A 92 -6.12 -8.89 2.27
C VAL A 92 -5.68 -7.62 1.55
N LEU A 93 -6.34 -6.51 1.89
CA LEU A 93 -6.04 -5.17 1.40
C LEU A 93 -5.19 -4.41 2.43
N PRO A 94 -4.05 -3.81 2.03
CA PRO A 94 -3.32 -2.88 2.90
C PRO A 94 -4.13 -1.62 3.19
N ILE A 95 -4.03 -1.14 4.43
CA ILE A 95 -4.62 0.12 4.88
C ILE A 95 -3.54 1.19 4.82
N LEU A 96 -3.68 2.15 3.91
CA LEU A 96 -2.83 3.33 3.80
C LEU A 96 -3.57 4.52 4.42
N GLU A 97 -2.99 5.12 5.46
CA GLU A 97 -3.50 6.34 6.09
C GLU A 97 -2.44 7.44 5.97
N GLY A 98 -2.72 8.48 5.17
CA GLY A 98 -1.68 9.44 4.83
C GLY A 98 -0.57 8.81 4.00
N SER A 99 0.64 8.84 4.54
CA SER A 99 1.85 8.23 3.95
C SER A 99 2.30 6.97 4.68
N LYS A 100 1.47 6.39 5.56
CA LYS A 100 1.82 5.24 6.40
C LYS A 100 0.88 4.07 6.16
N PHE A 101 1.44 2.87 6.03
CA PHE A 101 0.66 1.65 6.12
C PHE A 101 0.34 1.39 7.58
N THR A 102 -0.95 1.42 7.93
CA THR A 102 -1.42 1.34 9.31
C THR A 102 -2.07 0.00 9.65
N GLY A 103 -2.35 -0.82 8.65
CA GLY A 103 -2.86 -2.17 8.90
C GLY A 103 -3.24 -2.91 7.62
N ARG A 104 -4.07 -3.93 7.80
CA ARG A 104 -4.56 -4.86 6.78
C ARG A 104 -6.03 -5.17 7.05
N VAL A 105 -6.83 -5.35 6.01
CA VAL A 105 -8.23 -5.78 6.13
C VAL A 105 -8.51 -6.89 5.13
N ASP A 106 -9.13 -8.00 5.56
CA ASP A 106 -9.58 -9.08 4.67
C ASP A 106 -11.06 -8.86 4.37
N LEU A 107 -11.37 -8.66 3.09
CA LEU A 107 -12.71 -8.35 2.63
C LEU A 107 -13.16 -9.35 1.58
N LYS A 108 -14.42 -9.78 1.67
CA LYS A 108 -15.06 -10.65 0.70
C LYS A 108 -16.41 -10.08 0.29
N MET A 109 -16.59 -9.85 -1.01
CA MET A 109 -17.88 -9.48 -1.56
C MET A 109 -18.69 -10.74 -1.90
N ASP A 110 -19.78 -10.99 -1.18
CA ASP A 110 -20.79 -11.96 -1.58
C ASP A 110 -21.77 -11.29 -2.56
N ARG A 111 -21.62 -11.65 -3.84
CA ARG A 111 -22.45 -11.08 -4.93
C ARG A 111 -23.89 -11.59 -4.91
N LYS A 112 -24.17 -12.76 -4.32
CA LYS A 112 -25.55 -13.29 -4.27
C LYS A 112 -26.41 -12.49 -3.31
N THR A 113 -25.86 -12.10 -2.18
CA THR A 113 -26.55 -11.32 -1.14
C THR A 113 -26.24 -9.83 -1.19
N SER A 114 -25.36 -9.40 -2.11
CA SER A 114 -24.83 -8.03 -2.16
C SER A 114 -24.23 -7.58 -0.82
N THR A 115 -23.48 -8.47 -0.16
CA THR A 115 -22.93 -8.22 1.19
C THR A 115 -21.42 -8.17 1.15
N LEU A 116 -20.84 -7.07 1.64
CA LEU A 116 -19.40 -6.98 1.89
C LEU A 116 -19.10 -7.53 3.29
N GLN A 117 -18.37 -8.64 3.33
CA GLN A 117 -17.97 -9.30 4.57
C GLN A 117 -16.56 -8.85 4.95
N MET A 118 -16.42 -8.28 6.14
CA MET A 118 -15.12 -8.04 6.75
C MET A 118 -14.74 -9.28 7.57
N LYS A 119 -13.73 -9.99 7.08
CA LYS A 119 -13.24 -11.26 7.64
C LYS A 119 -12.19 -11.06 8.73
N GLY A 120 -11.56 -9.88 8.77
CA GLY A 120 -10.63 -9.50 9.81
C GLY A 120 -9.95 -8.17 9.51
N VAL A 121 -9.40 -7.56 10.56
CA VAL A 121 -8.57 -6.36 10.49
C VAL A 121 -7.36 -6.53 11.40
N TRP A 122 -6.17 -6.19 10.90
CA TRP A 122 -4.91 -6.28 11.62
C TRP A 122 -4.20 -4.95 11.55
N TRP A 123 -4.10 -4.25 12.67
CA TRP A 123 -3.36 -3.00 12.77
C TRP A 123 -1.86 -3.28 12.92
N GLU A 124 -1.02 -2.42 12.35
CA GLU A 124 0.43 -2.52 12.53
C GLU A 124 0.85 -2.23 13.97
N GLU A 125 2.02 -2.73 14.34
CA GLU A 125 2.63 -2.43 15.64
C GLU A 125 2.71 -0.92 15.88
N GLY A 126 2.31 -0.49 17.08
CA GLY A 126 2.26 0.93 17.44
C GLY A 126 1.06 1.71 16.89
N VAL A 127 0.20 1.11 16.06
CA VAL A 127 -1.02 1.77 15.55
C VAL A 127 -2.17 1.58 16.53
N ARG A 128 -2.61 2.70 17.14
CA ARG A 128 -3.75 2.71 18.07
C ARG A 128 -5.08 2.89 17.34
N GLN A 129 -6.14 2.21 17.77
CA GLN A 129 -7.49 2.43 17.24
C GLN A 129 -8.16 3.63 17.90
N THR A 130 -7.74 4.83 17.51
CA THR A 130 -8.37 6.08 17.99
C THR A 130 -9.77 6.26 17.39
N PRO A 131 -10.70 6.98 18.04
CA PRO A 131 -12.04 7.25 17.47
C PRO A 131 -12.00 7.86 16.06
N ALA A 132 -11.04 8.75 15.79
CA ALA A 132 -10.86 9.35 14.46
C ALA A 132 -10.47 8.31 13.40
N ARG A 133 -9.56 7.39 13.74
CA ARG A 133 -9.13 6.29 12.85
C ARG A 133 -10.26 5.30 12.59
N THR A 134 -11.00 4.92 13.62
CA THR A 134 -12.18 4.05 13.47
C THR A 134 -13.19 4.70 12.52
N LYS A 135 -13.51 5.98 12.73
CA LYS A 135 -14.40 6.73 11.83
C LYS A 135 -13.87 6.77 10.39
N ALA A 136 -12.57 6.99 10.18
CA ALA A 136 -11.96 7.01 8.85
C ALA A 136 -11.99 5.63 8.18
N PHE A 137 -11.78 4.56 8.95
CA PHE A 137 -11.89 3.18 8.50
C PHE A 137 -13.32 2.86 8.04
N ASP A 138 -14.32 3.20 8.86
CA ASP A 138 -15.74 2.96 8.54
C ASP A 138 -16.17 3.73 7.29
N GLN A 139 -15.69 4.97 7.12
CA GLN A 139 -15.93 5.77 5.92
C GLN A 139 -15.32 5.14 4.67
N GLU A 140 -14.10 4.62 4.75
CA GLU A 140 -13.45 3.95 3.62
C GLU A 140 -14.12 2.61 3.30
N LEU A 141 -14.54 1.86 4.32
CA LEU A 141 -15.30 0.63 4.17
C LEU A 141 -16.65 0.90 3.49
N ALA A 142 -17.39 1.92 3.92
CA ALA A 142 -18.63 2.34 3.28
C ALA A 142 -18.42 2.81 1.83
N ARG A 143 -17.32 3.53 1.56
CA ARG A 143 -16.95 3.95 0.20
C ARG A 143 -16.68 2.76 -0.70
N LEU A 144 -15.90 1.78 -0.22
CA LEU A 144 -15.61 0.57 -0.97
C LEU A 144 -16.86 -0.30 -1.17
N ALA A 145 -17.69 -0.45 -0.13
CA ALA A 145 -18.97 -1.14 -0.20
C ALA A 145 -19.86 -0.54 -1.30
N LYS A 146 -20.00 0.79 -1.33
CA LYS A 146 -20.74 1.50 -2.39
C LYS A 146 -20.14 1.25 -3.77
N PHE A 147 -18.81 1.33 -3.90
CA PHE A 147 -18.13 1.07 -5.17
C PHE A 147 -18.36 -0.36 -5.69
N LEU A 148 -18.39 -1.34 -4.79
CA LEU A 148 -18.63 -2.75 -5.12
C LEU A 148 -20.12 -3.10 -5.29
N GLY A 149 -21.03 -2.15 -5.05
CA GLY A 149 -22.48 -2.37 -5.11
C GLY A 149 -23.03 -3.18 -3.92
N ALA A 150 -22.35 -3.18 -2.78
CA ALA A 150 -22.83 -3.83 -1.57
C ALA A 150 -24.00 -3.04 -0.95
N LYS A 151 -25.04 -3.77 -0.56
CA LYS A 151 -26.21 -3.28 0.18
C LYS A 151 -26.02 -3.42 1.69
N ASN A 152 -25.24 -4.42 2.11
CA ASN A 152 -24.96 -4.72 3.50
C ASN A 152 -23.45 -4.81 3.73
N VAL A 153 -23.02 -4.46 4.93
CA VAL A 153 -21.66 -4.69 5.43
C VAL A 153 -21.78 -5.48 6.73
N ILE A 154 -21.08 -6.60 6.84
CA ILE A 154 -21.08 -7.42 8.06
C ILE A 154 -19.65 -7.69 8.52
N HIS A 155 -19.48 -7.77 9.84
CA HIS A 155 -18.22 -8.10 10.49
C HIS A 155 -18.33 -9.55 10.95
N MET A 156 -17.40 -10.41 10.53
CA MET A 156 -17.43 -11.85 10.80
C MET A 156 -16.36 -12.28 11.79
#